data_AF-A0A2S6AGS2-F1
#
_entry.id   AF-A0A2S6AGS2-F1
#
_cell.length_a   1.000
_cell.length_b   1.000
_cell.length_c   1.000
_cell.angle_alpha   90.00
_cell.angle_beta   90.00
_cell.angle_gamma   90.00
#
_symmetry.space_group_name_H-M   'P 1'
#
loop_
_entity.id
_entity.type
_entity.pdbx_description
1 polymer ?
#
loop_
_entity_poly.entity_id
_entity_poly.type
_entity_poly.pdbx_seq_one_letter_code
_entity_poly.pdbx_strand_id
1 'polypeptide(L)'
;MLASMKTGPYQERDNRDTAEKAGNAPGSSLANILMNKIGVLFDLVARTPRAERVTREVFAHLDVAGYNYALGRYRRDARKYPDRVILGTETLPGEVARAWHLVRTVPSVIGDFVWTGWDYLGESGIGVWVPGKRFAPLLKPYPYLTAGPGMFDITGLPDASVRLAQAAWGELSAPAVAVRPLDRAGRSVARVSWRSTDAVESWSWRGCVGRTAEIEVYSADEEVELILNGRPLGRRKPKGFIARYRTAYEAGILVAVGYREGEQCGRTELRTAGSNVALQVVPESPRLAADGASLAFLVVQIADVDGVVEMLADTEVTLAVDGPAILEAVR
;
A
#
# COMPACT_ATOMS: atom_id res chain seq x y z
N MET A 1 27.11 -2.12 0.24
CA MET A 1 27.50 -1.86 1.66
C MET A 1 26.43 -1.03 2.35
N LEU A 2 25.33 -1.68 2.76
CA LEU A 2 24.35 -1.22 3.75
C LEU A 2 24.01 -2.49 4.53
N ALA A 3 24.95 -2.92 5.37
CA ALA A 3 24.77 -4.08 6.23
C ALA A 3 23.73 -3.74 7.29
N SER A 4 22.80 -4.68 7.51
CA SER A 4 21.80 -4.74 8.59
C SER A 4 22.18 -3.86 9.79
N MET A 5 21.68 -2.61 9.78
CA MET A 5 21.79 -1.76 10.94
C MET A 5 20.69 -2.23 11.88
N LYS A 6 21.09 -2.84 13.01
CA LYS A 6 20.30 -3.47 14.10
C LYS A 6 19.28 -2.55 14.79
N THR A 7 18.56 -1.74 14.02
CA THR A 7 17.55 -0.79 14.42
C THR A 7 16.51 -0.73 13.30
N GLY A 8 15.59 -1.69 13.27
CA GLY A 8 14.39 -1.53 12.48
C GLY A 8 13.59 -0.33 13.00
N PRO A 9 12.84 0.41 12.15
CA PRO A 9 11.97 1.52 12.57
C PRO A 9 10.85 1.12 13.54
N TYR A 10 10.76 -0.17 13.88
CA TYR A 10 9.77 -0.80 14.75
C TYR A 10 10.35 -1.36 16.06
N GLN A 11 11.66 -1.29 16.30
CA GLN A 11 12.22 -1.62 17.62
C GLN A 11 12.06 -0.41 18.56
N GLU A 12 11.18 -0.55 19.55
CA GLU A 12 11.01 0.44 20.62
C GLU A 12 12.28 0.49 21.49
N ARG A 13 13.05 1.59 21.42
CA ARG A 13 13.95 1.97 22.51
C ARG A 13 13.12 2.62 23.60
N ASP A 14 13.21 2.10 24.83
CA ASP A 14 12.64 2.74 26.03
C ASP A 14 13.45 4.02 26.35
N ASN A 15 13.27 5.07 25.55
CA ASN A 15 13.85 6.39 25.79
C ASN A 15 12.90 7.18 26.70
N ARG A 16 13.01 6.93 28.01
CA ARG A 16 12.27 7.70 29.03
C ARG A 16 12.79 9.14 29.22
N ASP A 17 13.87 9.53 28.56
CA ASP A 17 14.55 10.81 28.86
C ASP A 17 14.37 11.94 27.82
N THR A 18 13.50 11.80 26.81
CA THR A 18 13.26 12.89 25.82
C THR A 18 11.84 13.45 25.79
N ALA A 19 10.97 13.06 26.73
CA ALA A 19 9.55 13.46 26.72
C ALA A 19 9.25 14.87 27.27
N GLU A 20 10.23 15.65 27.70
CA GLU A 20 9.95 16.90 28.45
C GLU A 20 9.96 18.21 27.65
N LYS A 21 10.19 18.22 26.34
CA LYS A 21 10.21 19.49 25.56
C LYS A 21 9.53 19.44 24.19
N ALA A 22 8.24 19.11 24.16
CA ALA A 22 7.36 19.48 23.05
C ALA A 22 6.08 20.09 23.61
N GLY A 23 6.04 21.42 23.64
CA GLY A 23 4.94 22.20 24.18
C GLY A 23 3.61 21.96 23.46
N ASN A 24 2.55 21.86 24.25
CA ASN A 24 1.16 21.89 23.80
C ASN A 24 0.84 23.27 23.19
N ALA A 25 0.80 23.36 21.86
CA ALA A 25 0.21 24.49 21.15
C ALA A 25 -1.27 24.19 20.80
N PRO A 26 -2.24 25.06 21.16
CA PRO A 26 -3.68 24.80 21.03
C PRO A 26 -4.22 24.78 19.58
N GLY A 27 -3.39 25.04 18.56
CA GLY A 27 -3.77 24.93 17.14
C GLY A 27 -3.40 23.60 16.46
N SER A 28 -2.68 22.71 17.16
CA SER A 28 -2.09 21.51 16.56
C SER A 28 -3.10 20.42 16.19
N SER A 29 -4.20 20.28 16.95
CA SER A 29 -5.19 19.21 16.70
C SER A 29 -5.94 19.40 15.38
N LEU A 30 -6.36 20.63 15.06
CA LEU A 30 -7.04 20.93 13.80
C LEU A 30 -6.07 20.85 12.62
N ALA A 31 -4.85 21.38 12.75
CA ALA A 31 -3.81 21.27 11.74
C ALA A 31 -3.48 19.79 11.46
N ASN A 32 -3.35 18.98 12.49
CA ASN A 32 -3.05 17.55 12.36
C ASN A 32 -4.22 16.75 11.76
N ILE A 33 -5.48 17.09 12.09
CA ILE A 33 -6.67 16.52 11.43
C ILE A 33 -6.70 16.90 9.94
N LEU A 34 -6.30 18.13 9.62
CA LEU A 34 -6.16 18.61 8.24
C LEU A 34 -5.06 17.86 7.49
N MET A 35 -3.93 17.57 8.13
CA MET A 35 -2.81 16.83 7.54
C MET A 35 -3.18 15.38 7.22
N ASN A 36 -3.98 14.71 8.06
CA ASN A 36 -4.49 13.36 7.75
C ASN A 36 -5.47 13.35 6.56
N LYS A 37 -5.98 14.52 6.17
CA LYS A 37 -6.91 14.73 5.04
C LYS A 37 -6.32 15.67 3.98
N ILE A 38 -4.98 15.75 3.88
CA ILE A 38 -4.33 16.74 3.03
C ILE A 38 -4.69 16.57 1.55
N GLY A 39 -4.94 15.33 1.10
CA GLY A 39 -5.46 15.07 -0.25
C GLY A 39 -6.81 15.74 -0.52
N VAL A 40 -7.74 15.65 0.43
CA VAL A 40 -9.06 16.32 0.34
C VAL A 40 -8.89 17.83 0.35
N LEU A 41 -7.95 18.33 1.15
CA LEU A 41 -7.65 19.76 1.19
C LEU A 41 -7.07 20.24 -0.14
N PHE A 42 -6.12 19.53 -0.74
CA PHE A 42 -5.58 19.85 -2.05
C PHE A 42 -6.66 19.87 -3.12
N ASP A 43 -7.52 18.84 -3.17
CA ASP A 43 -8.63 18.78 -4.13
C ASP A 43 -9.60 19.95 -3.93
N LEU A 44 -9.87 20.37 -2.69
CA LEU A 44 -10.73 21.52 -2.39
C LEU A 44 -10.07 22.85 -2.82
N VAL A 45 -8.81 23.07 -2.45
CA VAL A 45 -8.04 24.28 -2.78
C VAL A 45 -7.91 24.42 -4.30
N ALA A 46 -7.66 23.32 -5.00
CA ALA A 46 -7.55 23.28 -6.45
C ALA A 46 -8.83 23.78 -7.13
N ARG A 47 -10.01 23.57 -6.55
CA ARG A 47 -11.31 24.02 -7.12
C ARG A 47 -11.62 25.50 -6.93
N THR A 48 -10.79 26.25 -6.20
CA THR A 48 -11.05 27.67 -5.91
C THR A 48 -10.92 28.55 -7.16
N PRO A 49 -11.68 29.66 -7.26
CA PRO A 49 -11.51 30.63 -8.35
C PRO A 49 -10.10 31.24 -8.42
N ARG A 50 -9.41 31.33 -7.28
CA ARG A 50 -8.03 31.81 -7.21
C ARG A 50 -7.07 30.83 -7.88
N ALA A 51 -7.14 29.54 -7.52
CA ALA A 51 -6.33 28.50 -8.15
C ALA A 51 -6.58 28.46 -9.66
N GLU A 52 -7.84 28.59 -10.08
CA GLU A 52 -8.20 28.68 -11.50
C GLU A 52 -7.53 29.87 -12.20
N ARG A 53 -7.59 31.07 -11.61
CA ARG A 53 -7.01 32.29 -12.21
C ARG A 53 -5.51 32.16 -12.43
N VAL A 54 -4.80 31.59 -11.46
CA VAL A 54 -3.34 31.43 -11.50
C VAL A 54 -2.93 30.35 -12.51
N THR A 55 -3.67 29.23 -12.59
CA THR A 55 -3.29 28.15 -13.51
C THR A 55 -3.75 28.38 -14.95
N ARG A 56 -4.71 29.28 -15.19
CA ARG A 56 -5.28 29.51 -16.53
C ARG A 56 -4.22 29.90 -17.56
N GLU A 57 -3.35 30.85 -17.23
CA GLU A 57 -2.33 31.33 -18.18
C GLU A 57 -1.26 30.28 -18.42
N VAL A 58 -0.85 29.55 -17.37
CA VAL A 58 0.11 28.45 -17.51
C VAL A 58 -0.46 27.38 -18.44
N PHE A 59 -1.70 26.93 -18.22
CA PHE A 59 -2.34 25.92 -19.06
C PHE A 59 -2.61 26.38 -20.50
N ALA A 60 -2.63 27.68 -20.78
CA ALA A 60 -2.77 28.18 -22.16
C ALA A 60 -1.48 28.00 -22.99
N HIS A 61 -0.34 27.75 -22.34
CA HIS A 61 0.96 27.53 -22.99
C HIS A 61 1.37 26.05 -23.03
N LEU A 62 0.55 25.15 -22.50
CA LEU A 62 0.83 23.71 -22.46
C LEU A 62 -0.09 22.95 -23.40
N ASP A 63 0.46 21.98 -24.14
CA ASP A 63 -0.33 21.08 -24.98
C ASP A 63 -1.20 20.13 -24.13
N VAL A 64 -0.67 19.70 -22.98
CA VAL A 64 -1.35 18.84 -22.01
C VAL A 64 -1.24 19.46 -20.62
N ALA A 65 -2.39 19.69 -20.00
CA ALA A 65 -2.46 20.27 -18.67
C ALA A 65 -2.31 19.16 -17.59
N GLY A 66 -1.20 19.21 -16.85
CA GLY A 66 -0.95 18.34 -15.70
C GLY A 66 -1.67 18.79 -14.44
N TYR A 67 -2.30 17.84 -13.75
CA TYR A 67 -3.06 18.07 -12.52
C TYR A 67 -2.55 17.16 -11.40
N ASN A 68 -1.82 17.73 -10.44
CA ASN A 68 -1.44 17.04 -9.20
C ASN A 68 -2.54 17.17 -8.15
N TYR A 69 -3.03 16.03 -7.62
CA TYR A 69 -3.99 15.94 -6.51
C TYR A 69 -5.30 16.75 -6.73
N ALA A 70 -5.72 16.90 -7.98
CA ALA A 70 -6.81 17.81 -8.36
C ALA A 70 -7.95 17.12 -9.15
N LEU A 71 -8.22 15.84 -8.83
CA LEU A 71 -9.24 15.01 -9.48
C LEU A 71 -10.62 15.69 -9.58
N GLY A 72 -10.98 16.48 -8.57
CA GLY A 72 -12.26 17.18 -8.54
C GLY A 72 -12.40 18.30 -9.55
N ARG A 73 -11.32 18.72 -10.20
CA ARG A 73 -11.37 19.69 -11.30
C ARG A 73 -11.70 19.06 -12.64
N TYR A 74 -11.46 17.76 -12.85
CA TYR A 74 -11.47 17.15 -14.18
C TYR A 74 -12.77 17.42 -14.94
N ARG A 75 -13.93 17.05 -14.37
CA ARG A 75 -15.23 17.28 -15.00
C ARG A 75 -15.56 18.76 -15.21
N ARG A 76 -15.16 19.63 -14.28
CA ARG A 76 -15.44 21.07 -14.35
C ARG A 76 -14.59 21.72 -15.43
N ASP A 77 -13.30 21.45 -15.43
CA ASP A 77 -12.36 22.07 -16.35
C ASP A 77 -12.54 21.51 -17.76
N ALA A 78 -12.87 20.22 -17.93
CA ALA A 78 -13.26 19.65 -19.21
C ALA A 78 -14.48 20.34 -19.83
N ARG A 79 -15.47 20.75 -19.02
CA ARG A 79 -16.62 21.53 -19.50
C ARG A 79 -16.29 22.98 -19.81
N LYS A 80 -15.42 23.59 -19.00
CA LYS A 80 -15.09 25.01 -19.11
C LYS A 80 -14.06 25.30 -20.21
N TYR A 81 -13.16 24.36 -20.45
CA TYR A 81 -12.06 24.44 -21.40
C TYR A 81 -12.13 23.20 -22.30
N PRO A 82 -13.06 23.16 -23.28
CA PRO A 82 -13.35 21.97 -24.08
C PRO A 82 -12.15 21.46 -24.88
N ASP A 83 -11.23 22.34 -25.27
CA ASP A 83 -10.03 21.99 -26.03
C ASP A 83 -8.84 21.57 -25.14
N ARG A 84 -9.00 21.60 -23.81
CA ARG A 84 -7.92 21.23 -22.89
C ARG A 84 -7.80 19.72 -22.78
N VAL A 85 -6.63 19.20 -23.10
CA VAL A 85 -6.21 17.84 -22.74
C VAL A 85 -5.72 17.83 -21.29
N ILE A 86 -6.25 16.92 -20.47
CA ILE A 86 -5.99 16.81 -19.04
C ILE A 86 -5.24 15.51 -18.75
N LEU A 87 -4.15 15.60 -17.98
CA LEU A 87 -3.44 14.44 -17.45
C LEU A 87 -3.37 14.55 -15.92
N GLY A 88 -3.78 13.48 -15.22
CA GLY A 88 -3.45 13.33 -13.81
C GLY A 88 -1.97 13.04 -13.65
N THR A 89 -1.18 14.07 -13.36
CA THR A 89 0.28 13.92 -13.26
C THR A 89 0.72 13.40 -11.90
N GLU A 90 -0.11 13.55 -10.85
CA GLU A 90 0.05 12.88 -9.55
C GLU A 90 -1.31 12.65 -8.87
N THR A 91 -1.56 11.43 -8.39
CA THR A 91 -2.70 11.10 -7.51
C THR A 91 -2.28 10.25 -6.31
N LEU A 92 -3.12 10.24 -5.29
CA LEU A 92 -2.91 9.40 -4.12
C LEU A 92 -3.25 7.93 -4.45
N PRO A 93 -2.51 6.93 -3.90
CA PRO A 93 -2.79 5.52 -4.11
C PRO A 93 -4.23 5.12 -3.76
N GLY A 94 -4.79 5.73 -2.72
CA GLY A 94 -6.18 5.49 -2.32
C GLY A 94 -7.24 6.06 -3.27
N GLU A 95 -6.86 6.96 -4.19
CA GLU A 95 -7.76 7.56 -5.17
C GLU A 95 -7.67 6.91 -6.55
N VAL A 96 -6.82 5.91 -6.76
CA VAL A 96 -6.59 5.28 -8.07
C VAL A 96 -7.88 4.81 -8.74
N ALA A 97 -8.82 4.23 -7.98
CA ALA A 97 -10.11 3.79 -8.51
C ALA A 97 -10.99 4.98 -8.97
N ARG A 98 -10.96 6.09 -8.23
CA ARG A 98 -11.68 7.32 -8.60
C ARG A 98 -11.03 7.99 -9.81
N ALA A 99 -9.71 8.06 -9.85
CA ALA A 99 -8.95 8.61 -10.96
C ALA A 99 -9.24 7.83 -12.24
N TRP A 100 -9.15 6.49 -12.20
CA TRP A 100 -9.44 5.63 -13.34
C TRP A 100 -10.89 5.76 -13.83
N HIS A 101 -11.86 5.86 -12.93
CA HIS A 101 -13.24 6.14 -13.33
C HIS A 101 -13.36 7.47 -14.10
N LEU A 102 -12.63 8.51 -13.69
CA LEU A 102 -12.63 9.79 -14.39
C LEU A 102 -11.93 9.72 -15.75
N VAL A 103 -10.79 9.04 -15.85
CA VAL A 103 -10.11 8.75 -17.13
C VAL A 103 -11.08 8.08 -18.11
N ARG A 104 -11.85 7.09 -17.64
CA ARG A 104 -12.81 6.36 -18.48
C ARG A 104 -14.08 7.14 -18.85
N THR A 105 -14.44 8.18 -18.10
CA THR A 105 -15.75 8.86 -18.24
C THR A 105 -15.67 10.32 -18.67
N VAL A 106 -14.48 10.93 -18.65
CA VAL A 106 -14.25 12.32 -19.06
C VAL A 106 -13.32 12.31 -20.28
N PRO A 107 -13.85 12.53 -21.50
CA PRO A 107 -13.07 12.29 -22.73
C PRO A 107 -11.75 13.06 -22.85
N SER A 108 -11.64 14.24 -22.24
CA SER A 108 -10.41 15.03 -22.27
C SER A 108 -9.37 14.61 -21.23
N VAL A 109 -9.68 13.69 -20.32
CA VAL A 109 -8.74 13.14 -19.34
C VAL A 109 -8.09 11.90 -19.93
N ILE A 110 -6.81 12.01 -20.29
CA ILE A 110 -6.12 10.97 -21.07
C ILE A 110 -5.39 9.92 -20.23
N GLY A 111 -5.23 10.14 -18.92
CA GLY A 111 -4.51 9.22 -18.06
C GLY A 111 -4.30 9.73 -16.64
N ASP A 112 -3.61 8.92 -15.84
CA ASP A 112 -3.30 9.17 -14.44
C ASP A 112 -1.95 8.54 -14.04
N PHE A 113 -1.19 9.23 -13.19
CA PHE A 113 0.04 8.76 -12.58
C PHE A 113 -0.11 8.75 -11.07
N VAL A 114 -0.08 7.56 -10.47
CA VAL A 114 -0.19 7.39 -9.03
C VAL A 114 1.14 7.63 -8.33
N TRP A 115 1.11 8.28 -7.17
CA TRP A 115 2.27 8.53 -6.32
C TRP A 115 2.35 7.52 -5.16
N THR A 116 3.18 6.47 -5.22
CA THR A 116 4.05 6.06 -6.33
C THR A 116 3.79 4.61 -6.71
N GLY A 117 4.19 4.24 -7.93
CA GLY A 117 4.24 2.84 -8.32
C GLY A 117 5.21 2.05 -7.44
N TRP A 118 6.45 2.52 -7.32
CA TRP A 118 7.51 1.87 -6.56
C TRP A 118 7.98 2.75 -5.40
N ASP A 119 8.32 2.17 -4.26
CA ASP A 119 8.86 2.91 -3.11
C ASP A 119 10.29 3.41 -3.40
N TYR A 120 10.71 4.46 -2.70
CA TYR A 120 11.98 5.15 -2.96
C TYR A 120 12.64 5.63 -1.68
N LEU A 121 13.96 5.90 -1.76
CA LEU A 121 14.75 6.48 -0.68
C LEU A 121 14.52 7.99 -0.58
N GLY A 122 14.53 8.53 0.63
CA GLY A 122 14.24 9.94 0.90
C GLY A 122 12.78 10.18 1.21
N GLU A 123 12.38 11.46 1.31
CA GLU A 123 11.07 11.88 1.84
C GLU A 123 10.61 11.04 3.03
N SER A 124 11.57 10.76 3.92
CA SER A 124 11.54 9.61 4.81
C SER A 124 10.22 9.52 5.57
N GLY A 125 9.47 8.46 5.32
CA GLY A 125 8.23 8.13 5.98
C GLY A 125 7.03 9.03 5.67
N ILE A 126 7.02 9.78 4.57
CA ILE A 126 5.86 10.57 4.12
C ILE A 126 4.59 9.73 3.93
N GLY A 127 4.74 8.48 3.46
CA GLY A 127 3.69 7.49 3.27
C GLY A 127 3.56 6.49 4.44
N VAL A 128 4.40 6.56 5.47
CA VAL A 128 4.40 5.54 6.52
C VAL A 128 3.38 5.84 7.62
N TRP A 129 2.51 4.86 7.88
CA TRP A 129 1.60 4.85 9.02
C TRP A 129 2.36 4.47 10.30
N VAL A 130 2.05 5.12 11.42
CA VAL A 130 2.76 4.92 12.70
C VAL A 130 1.83 4.29 13.74
N PRO A 131 1.98 2.98 14.04
CA PRO A 131 1.22 2.30 15.08
C PRO A 131 1.54 2.85 16.48
N GLY A 132 0.58 2.73 17.39
CA GLY A 132 0.70 3.21 18.77
C GLY A 132 0.64 4.74 18.93
N LYS A 133 0.49 5.49 17.84
CA LYS A 133 0.40 6.95 17.87
C LYS A 133 -0.95 7.42 17.31
N ARG A 134 -1.42 8.56 17.79
CA ARG A 134 -2.57 9.28 17.19
C ARG A 134 -2.11 10.28 16.13
N PHE A 135 -0.89 10.79 16.28
CA PHE A 135 -0.28 11.79 15.40
C PHE A 135 1.18 11.42 15.16
N ALA A 136 1.68 11.75 13.97
CA ALA A 136 3.08 11.61 13.60
C ALA A 136 3.46 12.78 12.69
N PRO A 137 4.73 13.25 12.74
CA PRO A 137 5.20 14.29 11.83
C PRO A 137 5.11 13.81 10.38
N LEU A 138 4.98 14.72 9.40
CA LEU A 138 4.85 14.33 7.99
C LEU A 138 6.08 13.54 7.52
N LEU A 139 7.28 14.11 7.68
CA LEU A 139 8.54 13.39 7.54
C LEU A 139 8.93 12.75 8.87
N LYS A 140 9.45 11.54 8.80
CA LYS A 140 9.87 10.73 9.94
C LYS A 140 11.39 10.82 10.09
N PRO A 141 11.89 10.92 11.33
CA PRO A 141 13.33 10.97 11.58
C PRO A 141 13.98 9.62 11.26
N TYR A 142 15.32 9.56 11.32
CA TYR A 142 16.03 8.28 11.40
C TYR A 142 15.39 7.35 12.45
N PRO A 143 15.18 6.05 12.18
CA PRO A 143 15.77 5.25 11.09
C PRO A 143 14.88 5.09 9.83
N TYR A 144 13.89 5.94 9.61
CA TYR A 144 13.09 5.86 8.38
C TYR A 144 13.95 6.32 7.18
N LEU A 145 14.12 5.42 6.19
CA LEU A 145 14.93 5.68 5.00
C LEU A 145 14.10 5.82 3.73
N THR A 146 12.97 5.09 3.64
CA THR A 146 12.08 5.12 2.48
C THR A 146 10.93 6.09 2.68
N ALA A 147 10.32 6.52 1.58
CA ALA A 147 9.14 7.35 1.59
C ALA A 147 7.91 6.59 2.13
N GLY A 148 7.74 5.33 1.71
CA GLY A 148 6.66 4.43 2.11
C GLY A 148 5.31 4.48 1.37
N PRO A 149 5.07 5.28 0.30
CA PRO A 149 3.80 5.29 -0.43
C PRO A 149 3.75 4.34 -1.64
N GLY A 150 4.86 3.66 -1.95
CA GLY A 150 4.94 2.77 -3.11
C GLY A 150 3.93 1.63 -3.05
N MET A 151 3.24 1.37 -4.16
CA MET A 151 2.41 0.17 -4.33
C MET A 151 3.24 -1.12 -4.37
N PHE A 152 4.49 -0.99 -4.82
CA PHE A 152 5.57 -1.95 -4.62
C PHE A 152 6.54 -1.37 -3.59
N ASP A 153 6.99 -2.19 -2.65
CA ASP A 153 8.02 -1.78 -1.71
C ASP A 153 9.39 -1.62 -2.40
N ILE A 154 10.40 -1.16 -1.65
CA ILE A 154 11.72 -0.88 -2.20
C ILE A 154 12.46 -2.13 -2.71
N THR A 155 11.97 -3.32 -2.35
CA THR A 155 12.47 -4.64 -2.81
C THR A 155 11.68 -5.20 -3.99
N GLY A 156 10.59 -4.54 -4.39
CA GLY A 156 9.74 -4.93 -5.51
C GLY A 156 8.59 -5.86 -5.14
N LEU A 157 8.31 -6.06 -3.85
CA LEU A 157 7.15 -6.83 -3.42
C LEU A 157 5.91 -5.93 -3.42
N PRO A 158 4.79 -6.36 -4.01
CA PRO A 158 3.55 -5.59 -4.01
C PRO A 158 2.94 -5.54 -2.60
N ASP A 159 2.40 -4.37 -2.23
CA ASP A 159 1.48 -4.27 -1.09
C ASP A 159 0.01 -4.29 -1.53
N ALA A 160 -0.92 -4.34 -0.59
CA ALA A 160 -2.35 -4.45 -0.92
C ALA A 160 -2.92 -3.25 -1.71
N SER A 161 -2.25 -2.10 -1.73
CA SER A 161 -2.72 -0.94 -2.47
C SER A 161 -2.68 -1.15 -3.98
N VAL A 162 -1.76 -1.98 -4.50
CA VAL A 162 -1.73 -2.33 -5.93
C VAL A 162 -2.98 -3.11 -6.35
N ARG A 163 -3.58 -3.88 -5.42
CA ARG A 163 -4.79 -4.68 -5.68
C ARG A 163 -6.01 -3.80 -5.90
N LEU A 164 -6.06 -2.61 -5.30
CA LEU A 164 -7.08 -1.61 -5.62
C LEU A 164 -6.95 -1.12 -7.08
N ALA A 165 -5.72 -0.87 -7.54
CA ALA A 165 -5.46 -0.47 -8.91
C ALA A 165 -5.86 -1.59 -9.89
N GLN A 166 -5.40 -2.82 -9.65
CA GLN A 166 -5.76 -3.99 -10.48
C GLN A 166 -7.27 -4.23 -10.53
N ALA A 167 -7.98 -4.11 -9.40
CA ALA A 167 -9.43 -4.23 -9.37
C ALA A 167 -10.11 -3.14 -10.21
N ALA A 168 -9.66 -1.88 -10.10
CA ALA A 168 -10.20 -0.77 -10.88
C ALA A 168 -9.91 -0.90 -12.39
N TRP A 169 -8.74 -1.41 -12.75
CA TRP A 169 -8.30 -1.62 -14.12
C TRP A 169 -8.92 -2.86 -14.78
N GLY A 170 -9.47 -3.79 -13.98
CA GLY A 170 -10.03 -5.05 -14.48
C GLY A 170 -8.99 -6.14 -14.68
N GLU A 171 -7.85 -6.04 -14.00
CA GLU A 171 -6.70 -6.95 -14.08
C GLU A 171 -6.75 -8.09 -13.05
N LEU A 172 -7.72 -8.07 -12.13
CA LEU A 172 -7.94 -9.17 -11.20
C LEU A 172 -8.81 -10.26 -11.82
N SER A 173 -8.26 -11.48 -11.92
CA SER A 173 -8.99 -12.69 -12.30
C SER A 173 -9.79 -13.31 -11.15
N ALA A 174 -9.44 -12.98 -9.91
CA ALA A 174 -10.14 -13.40 -8.68
C ALA A 174 -10.00 -12.30 -7.60
N PRO A 175 -10.85 -12.30 -6.55
CA PRO A 175 -10.69 -11.36 -5.43
C PRO A 175 -9.30 -11.48 -4.79
N ALA A 176 -8.61 -10.37 -4.53
CA ALA A 176 -7.39 -10.39 -3.74
C ALA A 176 -7.70 -10.15 -2.26
N VAL A 177 -6.99 -10.83 -1.35
CA VAL A 177 -7.21 -10.74 0.09
C VAL A 177 -5.96 -10.23 0.76
N ALA A 178 -6.11 -9.21 1.61
CA ALA A 178 -5.02 -8.70 2.43
C ALA A 178 -5.49 -8.44 3.85
N VAL A 179 -4.55 -8.53 4.79
CA VAL A 179 -4.82 -8.40 6.22
C VAL A 179 -3.84 -7.40 6.81
N ARG A 180 -4.37 -6.46 7.61
CA ARG A 180 -3.53 -5.52 8.34
C ARG A 180 -2.68 -6.26 9.38
N PRO A 181 -1.42 -5.88 9.60
CA PRO A 181 -0.51 -6.59 10.50
C PRO A 181 -1.11 -6.82 11.89
N LEU A 182 -1.19 -8.09 12.28
CA LEU A 182 -1.88 -8.53 13.50
C LEU A 182 -1.08 -8.29 14.78
N ASP A 183 0.24 -8.14 14.68
CA ASP A 183 1.12 -7.70 15.77
C ASP A 183 0.71 -6.34 16.33
N ARG A 184 0.01 -5.53 15.53
CA ARG A 184 -0.46 -4.17 15.87
C ARG A 184 -1.97 -4.06 16.06
N ALA A 185 -2.71 -5.18 16.00
CA ALA A 185 -4.16 -5.18 16.13
C ALA A 185 -4.63 -4.44 17.41
N GLY A 186 -5.65 -3.59 17.27
CA GLY A 186 -6.21 -2.80 18.37
C GLY A 186 -5.41 -1.56 18.78
N ARG A 187 -4.18 -1.35 18.26
CA ARG A 187 -3.41 -0.13 18.51
C ARG A 187 -3.97 1.03 17.68
N SER A 188 -3.97 2.25 18.23
CA SER A 188 -4.20 3.46 17.44
C SER A 188 -3.12 3.62 16.37
N VAL A 189 -3.45 4.20 15.23
CA VAL A 189 -2.50 4.40 14.12
C VAL A 189 -2.58 5.84 13.61
N ALA A 190 -1.44 6.50 13.53
CA ALA A 190 -1.32 7.79 12.85
C ALA A 190 -1.20 7.50 11.35
N ARG A 191 -2.24 7.86 10.59
CA ARG A 191 -2.34 7.63 9.14
C ARG A 191 -1.97 8.89 8.36
N VAL A 192 -1.44 8.71 7.16
CA VAL A 192 -1.09 9.77 6.21
C VAL A 192 -1.77 9.50 4.86
N SER A 193 -1.99 10.55 4.05
CA SER A 193 -2.78 10.44 2.81
C SER A 193 -2.07 9.68 1.68
N TRP A 194 -0.74 9.64 1.65
CA TRP A 194 0.05 8.96 0.60
C TRP A 194 0.11 7.44 0.76
N ARG A 195 -0.58 6.86 1.74
CA ARG A 195 -0.74 5.41 1.86
C ARG A 195 -2.18 5.07 2.22
N SER A 196 -2.79 4.21 1.42
CA SER A 196 -4.20 3.82 1.57
C SER A 196 -4.40 2.67 2.54
N THR A 197 -3.40 1.78 2.68
CA THR A 197 -3.44 0.61 3.55
C THR A 197 -2.02 0.17 3.94
N ASP A 198 -1.88 -0.50 5.08
CA ASP A 198 -0.68 -1.26 5.49
C ASP A 198 -0.93 -2.77 5.45
N ALA A 199 -2.05 -3.21 4.83
CA ALA A 199 -2.39 -4.61 4.70
C ALA A 199 -1.45 -5.35 3.75
N VAL A 200 -1.21 -6.61 4.04
CA VAL A 200 -0.36 -7.53 3.25
C VAL A 200 -1.14 -8.80 2.94
N GLU A 201 -0.79 -9.48 1.85
CA GLU A 201 -1.48 -10.70 1.39
C GLU A 201 -1.02 -11.94 2.20
N SER A 202 -1.31 -11.97 3.50
CA SER A 202 -0.93 -13.10 4.37
C SER A 202 -1.95 -13.41 5.46
N TRP A 203 -2.09 -14.70 5.78
CA TRP A 203 -2.84 -15.23 6.93
C TRP A 203 -1.93 -15.99 7.91
N SER A 204 -0.62 -15.70 7.90
CA SER A 204 0.35 -16.31 8.82
C SER A 204 0.90 -15.32 9.83
N TRP A 205 0.29 -15.32 11.02
CA TRP A 205 0.60 -14.39 12.10
C TRP A 205 0.74 -15.14 13.43
N ARG A 206 1.88 -15.79 13.64
CA ARG A 206 2.14 -16.61 14.83
C ARG A 206 2.03 -15.78 16.11
N GLY A 207 1.40 -16.35 17.15
CA GLY A 207 1.20 -15.65 18.43
C GLY A 207 0.08 -14.59 18.43
N CYS A 208 -0.68 -14.46 17.34
CA CYS A 208 -1.78 -13.48 17.23
C CYS A 208 -3.19 -14.10 17.38
N VAL A 209 -3.31 -15.37 17.79
CA VAL A 209 -4.61 -16.05 17.95
C VAL A 209 -5.55 -15.23 18.85
N GLY A 210 -6.79 -15.06 18.41
CA GLY A 210 -7.81 -14.28 19.12
C GLY A 210 -7.76 -12.77 18.89
N ARG A 211 -6.67 -12.22 18.34
CA ARG A 211 -6.61 -10.79 17.97
C ARG A 211 -7.59 -10.49 16.85
N THR A 212 -8.20 -9.31 16.85
CA THR A 212 -9.13 -8.91 15.77
C THR A 212 -8.36 -8.60 14.50
N ALA A 213 -8.53 -9.43 13.48
CA ALA A 213 -8.03 -9.19 12.13
C ALA A 213 -8.89 -8.13 11.42
N GLU A 214 -8.24 -7.17 10.79
CA GLU A 214 -8.85 -6.25 9.82
C GLU A 214 -8.49 -6.73 8.42
N ILE A 215 -9.49 -7.24 7.70
CA ILE A 215 -9.32 -7.92 6.41
C ILE A 215 -9.91 -7.04 5.31
N GLU A 216 -9.16 -6.89 4.22
CA GLU A 216 -9.53 -6.15 3.02
C GLU A 216 -9.58 -7.12 1.85
N VAL A 217 -10.73 -7.20 1.17
CA VAL A 217 -10.92 -7.99 -0.04
C VAL A 217 -11.10 -7.02 -1.20
N TYR A 218 -10.19 -7.09 -2.17
CA TYR A 218 -10.17 -6.26 -3.37
C TYR A 218 -10.81 -7.04 -4.53
N SER A 219 -11.86 -6.51 -5.14
CA SER A 219 -12.60 -7.21 -6.19
C SER A 219 -13.44 -6.25 -7.04
N ALA A 220 -13.55 -6.58 -8.33
CA ALA A 220 -14.47 -5.97 -9.28
C ALA A 220 -15.81 -6.71 -9.40
N ASP A 221 -15.98 -7.80 -8.65
CA ASP A 221 -17.19 -8.63 -8.64
C ASP A 221 -18.33 -7.93 -7.89
N GLU A 222 -19.56 -8.39 -8.11
CA GLU A 222 -20.76 -7.78 -7.53
C GLU A 222 -20.83 -8.00 -6.02
N GLU A 223 -20.46 -9.21 -5.59
CA GLU A 223 -20.35 -9.60 -4.19
C GLU A 223 -19.08 -10.43 -3.98
N VAL A 224 -18.55 -10.37 -2.76
CA VAL A 224 -17.53 -11.30 -2.29
C VAL A 224 -17.99 -11.98 -1.01
N GLU A 225 -17.69 -13.26 -0.88
CA GLU A 225 -17.88 -14.05 0.34
C GLU A 225 -16.52 -14.31 0.99
N LEU A 226 -16.42 -14.10 2.30
CA LEU A 226 -15.24 -14.46 3.06
C LEU A 226 -15.53 -15.68 3.93
N ILE A 227 -14.65 -16.67 3.92
CA ILE A 227 -14.82 -17.95 4.61
C ILE A 227 -13.54 -18.22 5.42
N LEU A 228 -13.67 -18.51 6.70
CA LEU A 228 -12.55 -18.86 7.59
C LEU A 228 -12.75 -20.27 8.13
N ASN A 229 -11.82 -21.17 7.81
CA ASN A 229 -11.85 -22.58 8.25
C ASN A 229 -13.20 -23.25 7.90
N GLY A 230 -13.69 -23.01 6.69
CA GLY A 230 -14.98 -23.51 6.20
C GLY A 230 -16.22 -22.80 6.75
N ARG A 231 -16.07 -21.86 7.70
CA ARG A 231 -17.19 -21.10 8.27
C ARG A 231 -17.36 -19.77 7.51
N PRO A 232 -18.56 -19.47 6.97
CA PRO A 232 -18.80 -18.21 6.28
C PRO A 232 -18.78 -17.04 7.27
N LEU A 233 -18.02 -16.00 6.93
CA LEU A 233 -18.01 -14.69 7.61
C LEU A 233 -18.96 -13.68 6.95
N GLY A 234 -19.59 -14.09 5.84
CA GLY A 234 -20.67 -13.38 5.16
C GLY A 234 -20.30 -12.85 3.77
N ARG A 235 -21.33 -12.49 3.01
CA ARG A 235 -21.23 -11.84 1.70
C ARG A 235 -21.31 -10.33 1.82
N ARG A 236 -20.52 -9.61 1.02
CA ARG A 236 -20.51 -8.14 0.97
C ARG A 236 -20.31 -7.65 -0.46
N LYS A 237 -21.03 -6.61 -0.83
CA LYS A 237 -20.75 -5.80 -2.02
C LYS A 237 -19.50 -4.94 -1.80
N PRO A 238 -18.45 -5.05 -2.63
CA PRO A 238 -17.29 -4.17 -2.56
C PRO A 238 -17.69 -2.70 -2.75
N LYS A 239 -17.20 -1.80 -1.89
CA LYS A 239 -17.38 -0.35 -2.02
C LYS A 239 -16.10 0.26 -2.58
N GLY A 240 -16.17 0.80 -3.80
CA GLY A 240 -14.98 1.28 -4.50
C GLY A 240 -13.94 0.16 -4.62
N PHE A 241 -14.39 -1.03 -5.04
CA PHE A 241 -13.59 -2.24 -5.18
C PHE A 241 -13.07 -2.90 -3.88
N ILE A 242 -13.46 -2.41 -2.70
CA ILE A 242 -13.01 -2.98 -1.42
C ILE A 242 -14.20 -3.45 -0.56
N ALA A 243 -14.22 -4.72 -0.19
CA ALA A 243 -15.05 -5.24 0.90
C ALA A 243 -14.19 -5.42 2.16
N ARG A 244 -14.70 -4.99 3.31
CA ARG A 244 -13.96 -5.07 4.58
C ARG A 244 -14.63 -6.01 5.56
N TYR A 245 -13.81 -6.80 6.25
CA TYR A 245 -14.25 -7.77 7.24
C TYR A 245 -13.44 -7.62 8.53
N ARG A 246 -14.03 -8.10 9.62
CA ARG A 246 -13.36 -8.24 10.91
C ARG A 246 -13.74 -9.58 11.51
N THR A 247 -12.75 -10.28 12.06
CA THR A 247 -12.95 -11.54 12.77
C THR A 247 -11.80 -11.74 13.75
N ALA A 248 -11.99 -12.60 14.76
CA ALA A 248 -10.87 -13.07 15.56
C ALA A 248 -9.95 -13.93 14.67
N TYR A 249 -8.64 -13.71 14.77
CA TYR A 249 -7.66 -14.50 14.05
C TYR A 249 -7.62 -15.92 14.61
N GLU A 250 -7.79 -16.89 13.72
CA GLU A 250 -7.66 -18.32 13.97
C GLU A 250 -6.75 -18.87 12.87
N ALA A 251 -5.76 -19.69 13.26
CA ALA A 251 -4.88 -20.35 12.31
C ALA A 251 -5.69 -21.25 11.36
N GLY A 252 -5.28 -21.30 10.10
CA GLY A 252 -5.89 -22.18 9.10
C GLY A 252 -5.99 -21.50 7.74
N ILE A 253 -7.18 -21.53 7.15
CA ILE A 253 -7.40 -21.14 5.75
C ILE A 253 -8.47 -20.03 5.68
N LEU A 254 -8.08 -18.91 5.07
CA LEU A 254 -8.96 -17.80 4.74
C LEU A 254 -9.21 -17.79 3.23
N VAL A 255 -10.47 -17.94 2.82
CA VAL A 255 -10.87 -17.96 1.41
C VAL A 255 -11.76 -16.76 1.11
N ALA A 256 -11.49 -16.05 0.02
CA ALA A 256 -12.43 -15.12 -0.59
C ALA A 256 -12.95 -15.68 -1.91
N VAL A 257 -14.26 -15.58 -2.12
CA VAL A 257 -14.94 -16.05 -3.34
C VAL A 257 -15.70 -14.87 -3.95
N GLY A 258 -15.47 -14.60 -5.23
CA GLY A 258 -16.14 -13.57 -6.00
C GLY A 258 -17.39 -14.10 -6.67
N TYR A 259 -18.44 -13.27 -6.74
CA TYR A 259 -19.71 -13.61 -7.36
C TYR A 259 -20.13 -12.55 -8.39
N ARG A 260 -20.59 -13.02 -9.55
CA ARG A 260 -21.23 -12.20 -10.60
C ARG A 260 -22.51 -12.89 -11.01
N GLU A 261 -23.62 -12.16 -11.05
CA GLU A 261 -24.94 -12.71 -11.39
C GLU A 261 -25.35 -13.90 -10.50
N GLY A 262 -24.82 -13.94 -9.26
CA GLY A 262 -25.03 -15.02 -8.30
C GLY A 262 -24.13 -16.25 -8.47
N GLU A 263 -23.33 -16.33 -9.52
CA GLU A 263 -22.40 -17.44 -9.79
C GLU A 263 -20.97 -17.15 -9.31
N GLN A 264 -20.25 -18.19 -8.90
CA GLN A 264 -18.85 -18.07 -8.48
C GLN A 264 -17.95 -17.83 -9.70
N CYS A 265 -17.19 -16.73 -9.71
CA CYS A 265 -16.33 -16.35 -10.82
C CYS A 265 -14.82 -16.46 -10.52
N GLY A 266 -14.44 -16.54 -9.24
CA GLY A 266 -13.04 -16.67 -8.83
C GLY A 266 -12.89 -16.87 -7.33
N ARG A 267 -11.77 -17.44 -6.91
CA ARG A 267 -11.43 -17.60 -5.50
C ARG A 267 -9.94 -17.37 -5.26
N THR A 268 -9.64 -16.84 -4.09
CA THR A 268 -8.28 -16.69 -3.57
C THR A 268 -8.22 -17.23 -2.16
N GLU A 269 -7.05 -17.76 -1.80
CA GLU A 269 -6.86 -18.45 -0.55
C GLU A 269 -5.55 -18.00 0.10
N LEU A 270 -5.62 -17.65 1.38
CA LEU A 270 -4.46 -17.41 2.24
C LEU A 270 -4.44 -18.47 3.34
N ARG A 271 -3.23 -18.88 3.72
CA ARG A 271 -3.01 -19.93 4.72
C ARG A 271 -2.11 -19.43 5.85
N THR A 272 -2.30 -19.99 7.02
CA THR A 272 -1.32 -19.90 8.11
C THR A 272 -0.21 -20.90 7.86
N ALA A 273 1.04 -20.47 8.01
CA ALA A 273 2.21 -21.32 7.85
C ALA A 273 2.21 -22.46 8.87
N GLY A 274 2.77 -23.60 8.46
CA GLY A 274 3.04 -24.74 9.32
C GLY A 274 3.93 -24.40 10.52
N SER A 275 3.97 -25.32 11.49
CA SER A 275 4.78 -25.15 12.70
C SER A 275 6.27 -25.04 12.40
N ASN A 276 6.75 -25.84 11.44
CA ASN A 276 8.14 -25.84 10.98
C ASN A 276 8.34 -24.82 9.87
N VAL A 277 8.96 -23.70 10.20
CA VAL A 277 9.44 -22.69 9.25
C VAL A 277 10.95 -22.68 9.22
N ALA A 278 11.53 -22.40 8.05
CA ALA A 278 12.96 -22.33 7.84
C ALA A 278 13.31 -21.16 6.93
N LEU A 279 14.58 -20.74 6.97
CA LEU A 279 15.12 -19.80 6.01
C LEU A 279 15.15 -20.45 4.63
N GLN A 280 14.56 -19.78 3.64
CA GLN A 280 14.51 -20.19 2.24
C GLN A 280 15.06 -19.09 1.36
N VAL A 281 15.71 -19.48 0.26
CA VAL A 281 16.19 -18.58 -0.79
C VAL A 281 15.46 -18.95 -2.07
N VAL A 282 14.63 -18.05 -2.57
CA VAL A 282 13.79 -18.25 -3.75
C VAL A 282 14.33 -17.37 -4.88
N PRO A 283 15.00 -17.95 -5.90
CA PRO A 283 15.48 -17.18 -7.03
C PRO A 283 14.34 -16.80 -7.97
N GLU A 284 14.37 -15.58 -8.53
CA GLU A 284 13.46 -15.21 -9.63
C GLU A 284 13.73 -16.03 -10.89
N SER A 285 14.98 -16.43 -11.10
CA SER A 285 15.42 -17.26 -12.23
C SER A 285 16.49 -18.25 -11.77
N PRO A 286 16.37 -19.54 -12.10
CA PRO A 286 17.40 -20.53 -11.78
C PRO A 286 18.63 -20.44 -12.69
N ARG A 287 18.62 -19.56 -13.70
CA ARG A 287 19.71 -19.41 -14.67
C ARG A 287 19.99 -17.94 -14.94
N LEU A 288 21.28 -17.63 -15.02
CA LEU A 288 21.78 -16.29 -15.33
C LEU A 288 22.79 -16.38 -16.48
N ALA A 289 22.79 -15.39 -17.36
CA ALA A 289 23.83 -15.30 -18.39
C ALA A 289 25.16 -14.91 -17.75
N ALA A 290 26.24 -15.55 -18.17
CA ALA A 290 27.60 -15.24 -17.71
C ALA A 290 28.21 -14.07 -18.51
N ASP A 291 27.52 -12.93 -18.52
CA ASP A 291 27.90 -11.73 -19.29
C ASP A 291 28.44 -10.57 -18.42
N GLY A 292 28.42 -10.73 -17.10
CA GLY A 292 28.88 -9.72 -16.14
C GLY A 292 27.93 -8.53 -15.95
N ALA A 293 26.73 -8.55 -16.55
CA ALA A 293 25.73 -7.49 -16.45
C ALA A 293 24.35 -8.01 -16.00
N SER A 294 24.07 -9.28 -16.23
CA SER A 294 22.83 -9.93 -15.82
C SER A 294 22.75 -10.01 -14.30
N LEU A 295 21.55 -9.74 -13.75
CA LEU A 295 21.24 -9.85 -12.33
C LEU A 295 20.22 -10.95 -12.09
N ALA A 296 20.30 -11.60 -10.92
CA ALA A 296 19.28 -12.48 -10.39
C ALA A 296 18.87 -11.99 -9.00
N PHE A 297 17.59 -11.67 -8.82
CA PHE A 297 17.02 -11.36 -7.52
C PHE A 297 16.69 -12.65 -6.75
N LEU A 298 17.15 -12.70 -5.50
CA LEU A 298 16.93 -13.82 -4.59
C LEU A 298 16.08 -13.34 -3.42
N VAL A 299 14.85 -13.84 -3.31
CA VAL A 299 13.98 -13.55 -2.15
C VAL A 299 14.40 -14.44 -1.00
N VAL A 300 14.86 -13.83 0.09
CA VAL A 300 15.18 -14.53 1.33
C VAL A 300 13.97 -14.44 2.28
N GLN A 301 13.39 -15.56 2.64
CA GLN A 301 12.14 -15.62 3.41
C GLN A 301 12.19 -16.66 4.53
N ILE A 302 11.41 -16.47 5.58
CA ILE A 302 11.17 -17.49 6.61
C ILE A 302 9.78 -18.07 6.36
N ALA A 303 9.74 -19.29 5.82
CA ALA A 303 8.51 -19.92 5.35
C ALA A 303 8.46 -21.41 5.71
N ASP A 304 7.27 -21.98 5.67
CA ASP A 304 7.08 -23.43 5.82
C ASP A 304 7.42 -24.18 4.53
N VAL A 305 7.26 -25.51 4.55
CA VAL A 305 7.60 -26.41 3.43
C VAL A 305 6.80 -26.12 2.16
N ASP A 306 5.63 -25.51 2.29
CA ASP A 306 4.72 -25.15 1.19
C ASP A 306 4.98 -23.72 0.68
N GLY A 307 5.98 -23.03 1.25
CA GLY A 307 6.36 -21.66 0.88
C GLY A 307 5.51 -20.57 1.53
N VAL A 308 4.69 -20.89 2.54
CA VAL A 308 3.89 -19.89 3.26
C VAL A 308 4.79 -19.13 4.24
N VAL A 309 4.97 -17.84 3.97
CA VAL A 309 5.81 -16.95 4.79
C VAL A 309 5.16 -16.67 6.15
N GLU A 310 5.92 -16.84 7.23
CA GLU A 310 5.50 -16.44 8.57
C GLU A 310 5.86 -14.96 8.82
N MET A 311 4.84 -14.10 8.90
CA MET A 311 5.04 -12.65 8.87
C MET A 311 5.74 -12.07 10.10
N LEU A 312 5.72 -12.78 11.23
CA LEU A 312 6.32 -12.31 12.48
C LEU A 312 7.64 -13.03 12.82
N ALA A 313 8.14 -13.88 11.92
CA ALA A 313 9.46 -14.46 12.07
C ALA A 313 10.53 -13.43 11.64
N ASP A 314 11.55 -13.25 12.49
CA ASP A 314 12.67 -12.35 12.25
C ASP A 314 13.95 -13.01 12.75
N THR A 315 15.04 -12.88 11.99
CA THR A 315 16.34 -13.46 12.35
C THR A 315 17.49 -12.76 11.62
N GLU A 316 18.68 -12.80 12.21
CA GLU A 316 19.90 -12.32 11.55
C GLU A 316 20.33 -13.32 10.48
N VAL A 317 20.46 -12.87 9.23
CA VAL A 317 20.86 -13.71 8.09
C VAL A 317 22.27 -13.35 7.65
N THR A 318 23.10 -14.37 7.47
CA THR A 318 24.41 -14.25 6.82
C THR A 318 24.35 -14.92 5.46
N LEU A 319 24.71 -14.18 4.41
CA LEU A 319 24.77 -14.69 3.04
C LEU A 319 26.23 -14.92 2.64
N ALA A 320 26.49 -16.05 2.00
CA ALA A 320 27.76 -16.37 1.36
C ALA A 320 27.48 -16.80 -0.08
N VAL A 321 28.28 -16.31 -1.02
CA VAL A 321 28.22 -16.67 -2.43
C VAL A 321 29.50 -17.41 -2.79
N ASP A 322 29.35 -18.58 -3.40
CA ASP A 322 30.44 -19.37 -3.95
C ASP A 322 30.22 -19.55 -5.46
N GLY A 323 31.31 -19.55 -6.23
CA GLY A 323 31.29 -19.61 -7.69
C GLY A 323 31.39 -18.25 -8.41
N PRO A 324 31.19 -18.24 -9.75
CA PRO A 324 31.47 -17.09 -10.60
C PRO A 324 30.33 -16.05 -10.59
N ALA A 325 29.96 -15.58 -9.42
CA ALA A 325 28.95 -14.53 -9.20
C ALA A 325 29.34 -13.66 -8.01
N ILE A 326 28.80 -12.45 -7.93
CA ILE A 326 29.04 -11.52 -6.83
C ILE A 326 27.73 -11.07 -6.20
N LEU A 327 27.74 -10.90 -4.88
CA LEU A 327 26.63 -10.31 -4.15
C LEU A 327 26.68 -8.78 -4.29
N GLU A 328 25.88 -8.24 -5.20
CA GLU A 328 25.84 -6.79 -5.47
C GLU A 328 25.22 -5.99 -4.32
N ALA A 329 24.11 -6.47 -3.78
CA ALA A 329 23.37 -5.77 -2.72
C ALA A 329 22.53 -6.71 -1.86
N VAL A 330 22.22 -6.24 -0.65
CA VAL A 330 21.17 -6.78 0.24
C VAL A 330 20.31 -5.58 0.62
N ARG A 331 18.99 -5.77 0.70
CA ARG A 331 18.03 -4.75 1.11
C ARG A 331 17.06 -5.31 2.12
#